data_AF-A0A3D0RPG5-F1
#
_entry.id   AF-A0A3D0RPG5-F1
#
_cell.length_a   1.000
_cell.length_b   1.000
_cell.length_c   1.000
_cell.angle_alpha   90.00
_cell.angle_beta   90.00
_cell.angle_gamma   90.00
#
_symmetry.space_group_name_H-M   'P 1'
#
loop_
_entity.id
_entity.type
_entity.pdbx_description
1 polymer ?
#
loop_
_entity_poly.entity_id
_entity_poly.type
_entity_poly.pdbx_seq_one_letter_code
_entity_poly.pdbx_strand_id
1 'polypeptide(L)'
;MTNFFNYDDLTWDEVADLPRDTPLVLPLGSGYDTAQLQNQLSNPERCGLLPPFPFGWRNSGLEIPDQIFWGYIINLLDSLRDDGFTRVYCLAPSGIDPQSSFIANLPILRQGHVSMNQPKPFLPPDTEREKVILIPIGHTEQHGFHLPLSVDTIIIDAIAKGTVLYKSNSPDLATRSFSLPVMPYGVSTHRSSFAGTLNAGGRAFEDFWMAVIDTLVARGFNRFYLMSGHGGNTSFLINIVKYAGERHRRIFCATTWLHTSGSIGAEAIKKYRTSKIGGMGHAGELETSFMLHLRPDLCKMEKVVDETDFVSTPDYYMDWIEGGSLVANPPWDDDTKTGAYGAGSHATAEKGKLWLEAAIQEKANHVEQIHEQH
;
A
#
# COMPACT_ATOMS: atom_id res chain seq x y z
N MET A 1 24.33 -16.79 12.74
CA MET A 1 22.98 -16.28 13.00
C MET A 1 22.58 -15.50 11.76
N THR A 2 21.41 -15.77 11.20
CA THR A 2 20.95 -15.11 9.97
C THR A 2 20.71 -13.62 10.21
N ASN A 3 21.19 -12.77 9.31
CA ASN A 3 20.88 -11.35 9.30
C ASN A 3 19.51 -11.11 8.64
N PHE A 4 18.49 -10.79 9.43
CA PHE A 4 17.17 -10.43 8.92
C PHE A 4 17.08 -8.94 8.64
N PHE A 5 16.50 -8.57 7.50
CA PHE A 5 16.25 -7.18 7.12
C PHE A 5 14.84 -7.01 6.58
N ASN A 6 14.27 -5.81 6.73
CA ASN A 6 12.99 -5.46 6.11
C ASN A 6 13.25 -5.17 4.64
N TYR A 7 12.55 -5.89 3.77
CA TYR A 7 12.71 -5.74 2.33
C TYR A 7 12.27 -4.37 1.84
N ASP A 8 11.21 -3.83 2.44
CA ASP A 8 10.58 -2.57 2.08
C ASP A 8 11.26 -1.33 2.69
N ASP A 9 12.31 -1.50 3.49
CA ASP A 9 13.21 -0.41 3.92
C ASP A 9 14.32 -0.14 2.87
N LEU A 10 14.51 -1.03 1.89
CA LEU A 10 15.52 -0.89 0.85
C LEU A 10 15.10 0.12 -0.21
N THR A 11 16.08 0.73 -0.88
CA THR A 11 15.86 1.38 -2.18
C THR A 11 15.95 0.35 -3.30
N TRP A 12 15.39 0.64 -4.48
CA TRP A 12 15.33 -0.37 -5.54
C TRP A 12 16.72 -0.76 -6.10
N ASP A 13 17.70 0.14 -6.07
CA ASP A 13 19.11 -0.16 -6.41
C ASP A 13 19.72 -1.17 -5.43
N GLU A 14 19.36 -1.09 -4.15
CA GLU A 14 19.80 -2.07 -3.15
C GLU A 14 19.17 -3.44 -3.38
N VAL A 15 17.89 -3.48 -3.79
CA VAL A 15 17.25 -4.74 -4.21
C VAL A 15 17.94 -5.30 -5.46
N ALA A 16 18.32 -4.44 -6.40
CA ALA A 16 19.08 -4.83 -7.57
C ALA A 16 20.47 -5.40 -7.21
N ASP A 17 21.09 -4.93 -6.13
CA ASP A 17 22.38 -5.45 -5.65
C ASP A 17 22.29 -6.71 -4.77
N LEU A 18 21.09 -7.12 -4.34
CA LEU A 18 20.93 -8.34 -3.55
C LEU A 18 21.33 -9.60 -4.36
N PRO A 19 22.06 -10.54 -3.74
CA PRO A 19 22.27 -11.86 -4.33
C PRO A 19 20.93 -12.53 -4.66
N ARG A 20 20.78 -13.07 -5.87
CA ARG A 20 19.51 -13.68 -6.33
C ARG A 20 19.15 -15.00 -5.64
N ASP A 21 20.07 -15.55 -4.85
CA ASP A 21 19.82 -16.64 -3.92
C ASP A 21 19.50 -16.18 -2.49
N THR A 22 19.35 -14.87 -2.26
CA THR A 22 18.86 -14.33 -0.99
C THR A 22 17.43 -14.83 -0.75
N PRO A 23 17.17 -15.49 0.40
CA PRO A 23 15.81 -15.86 0.78
C PRO A 23 14.96 -14.61 1.00
N LEU A 24 13.84 -14.53 0.30
CA LEU A 24 12.81 -13.50 0.49
C LEU A 24 11.53 -14.17 0.96
N VAL A 25 10.97 -13.68 2.06
CA VAL A 25 9.84 -14.31 2.74
C VAL A 25 8.69 -13.31 2.87
N LEU A 26 7.54 -13.64 2.30
CA LEU A 26 6.26 -12.95 2.50
C LEU A 26 5.50 -13.58 3.67
N PRO A 27 5.40 -12.91 4.82
CA PRO A 27 4.68 -13.46 5.96
C PRO A 27 3.18 -13.13 5.91
N LEU A 28 2.33 -14.11 6.19
CA LEU A 28 0.90 -13.93 6.40
C LEU A 28 0.66 -13.56 7.86
N GLY A 29 0.57 -12.26 8.15
CA GLY A 29 0.56 -11.70 9.49
C GLY A 29 1.95 -11.51 10.08
N SER A 30 2.02 -10.93 11.28
CA SER A 30 3.26 -10.61 11.99
C SER A 30 3.43 -11.41 13.28
N GLY A 31 4.66 -11.48 13.78
CA GLY A 31 4.97 -12.14 15.06
C GLY A 31 5.42 -13.60 14.95
N TYR A 32 5.97 -14.00 13.80
CA TYR A 32 6.62 -15.30 13.60
C TYR A 32 7.97 -15.39 14.33
N ASP A 33 8.39 -16.61 14.68
CA ASP A 33 9.67 -16.87 15.34
C ASP A 33 10.79 -16.89 14.30
N THR A 34 11.68 -15.89 14.37
CA THR A 34 12.81 -15.75 13.44
C THR A 34 13.89 -16.82 13.64
N ALA A 35 14.03 -17.37 14.86
CA ALA A 35 14.93 -18.48 15.13
C ALA A 35 14.40 -19.79 14.52
N GLN A 36 13.08 -20.01 14.53
CA GLN A 36 12.49 -21.12 13.79
C GLN A 36 12.61 -20.91 12.27
N LEU A 37 12.40 -19.68 11.79
CA LEU A 37 12.47 -19.34 10.37
C LEU A 37 13.88 -19.58 9.79
N GLN A 38 14.95 -19.12 10.48
CA GLN A 38 16.32 -19.36 10.00
C GLN A 38 16.62 -20.86 9.89
N ASN A 39 16.12 -21.69 10.82
CA ASN A 39 16.32 -23.14 10.78
C ASN A 39 15.60 -23.75 9.57
N GLN A 40 14.37 -23.33 9.29
CA GLN A 40 13.61 -23.78 8.10
C GLN A 40 14.28 -23.38 6.79
N LEU A 41 14.99 -22.26 6.77
CA LEU A 41 15.73 -21.75 5.62
C LEU A 41 17.17 -22.31 5.50
N SER A 42 17.54 -23.28 6.34
CA SER A 42 18.90 -23.85 6.40
C SER A 42 19.98 -22.83 6.76
N ASN A 43 19.70 -21.94 7.70
CA ASN A 43 20.62 -20.96 8.28
C ASN A 43 21.37 -20.10 7.24
N PRO A 44 20.65 -19.37 6.37
CA PRO A 44 21.28 -18.51 5.37
C PRO A 44 22.04 -17.37 6.04
N GLU A 45 23.00 -16.77 5.34
CA GLU A 45 23.72 -15.59 5.84
C GLU A 45 22.76 -14.42 6.09
N ARG A 46 21.79 -14.23 5.20
CA ARG A 46 20.79 -13.16 5.22
C ARG A 46 19.40 -13.64 4.82
N CYS A 47 18.37 -12.91 5.21
CA CYS A 47 16.98 -13.15 4.79
C CYS A 47 16.21 -11.83 4.75
N GLY A 48 15.56 -11.54 3.62
CA GLY A 48 14.66 -10.41 3.48
C GLY A 48 13.25 -10.79 3.92
N LEU A 49 12.65 -9.98 4.80
CA LEU A 49 11.25 -10.10 5.21
C LEU A 49 10.46 -9.03 4.49
N LEU A 50 9.48 -9.46 3.70
CA LEU A 50 8.53 -8.54 3.07
C LEU A 50 7.54 -7.99 4.11
N PRO A 51 6.88 -6.86 3.81
CA PRO A 51 5.75 -6.39 4.60
C PRO A 51 4.75 -7.51 4.90
N PRO A 52 4.28 -7.66 6.14
CA PRO A 52 3.28 -8.68 6.42
C PRO A 52 1.97 -8.45 5.66
N PHE A 53 1.49 -9.50 4.99
CA PHE A 53 0.15 -9.50 4.42
C PHE A 53 -0.86 -9.53 5.58
N PRO A 54 -1.78 -8.57 5.73
CA PRO A 54 -2.47 -8.33 7.01
C PRO A 54 -3.64 -9.29 7.29
N PHE A 55 -4.39 -9.71 6.27
CA PHE A 55 -5.57 -10.59 6.40
C PHE A 55 -5.91 -11.29 5.08
N GLY A 56 -6.97 -12.10 5.03
CA GLY A 56 -7.48 -12.73 3.80
C GLY A 56 -7.45 -14.25 3.81
N TRP A 57 -6.46 -14.85 4.47
CA TRP A 57 -6.39 -16.31 4.63
C TRP A 57 -7.35 -16.82 5.72
N ARG A 58 -7.60 -18.13 5.73
CA ARG A 58 -8.42 -18.79 6.76
C ARG A 58 -7.91 -18.55 8.18
N ASN A 59 -8.80 -18.23 9.11
CA ASN A 59 -8.53 -17.79 10.47
C ASN A 59 -7.72 -16.49 10.58
N SER A 60 -7.57 -15.69 9.51
CA SER A 60 -6.97 -14.36 9.61
C SER A 60 -7.86 -13.41 10.42
N GLY A 61 -9.17 -13.61 10.36
CA GLY A 61 -10.20 -12.75 10.94
C GLY A 61 -11.06 -12.05 9.90
N LEU A 62 -10.48 -11.73 8.74
CA LEU A 62 -11.19 -11.22 7.57
C LEU A 62 -10.90 -12.16 6.40
N GLU A 63 -11.57 -13.31 6.45
CA GLU A 63 -11.35 -14.39 5.50
C GLU A 63 -12.07 -14.09 4.19
N ILE A 64 -11.42 -14.47 3.09
CA ILE A 64 -11.98 -14.42 1.75
C ILE A 64 -11.79 -15.79 1.07
N PRO A 65 -12.45 -16.07 -0.06
CA PRO A 65 -12.28 -17.35 -0.76
C PRO A 65 -10.81 -17.64 -1.10
N ASP A 66 -10.35 -18.86 -0.80
CA ASP A 66 -8.94 -19.28 -0.93
C ASP A 66 -8.39 -19.04 -2.35
N GLN A 67 -9.19 -19.24 -3.40
CA GLN A 67 -8.77 -19.02 -4.78
C GLN A 67 -8.44 -17.54 -5.07
N ILE A 68 -9.23 -16.61 -4.53
CA ILE A 68 -9.01 -15.17 -4.69
C ILE A 68 -7.77 -14.75 -3.91
N PHE A 69 -7.67 -15.19 -2.64
CA PHE A 69 -6.53 -14.89 -1.78
C PHE A 69 -5.21 -15.37 -2.40
N TRP A 70 -5.13 -16.64 -2.81
CA TRP A 70 -3.90 -17.19 -3.35
C TRP A 70 -3.55 -16.62 -4.72
N GLY A 71 -4.52 -16.22 -5.55
CA GLY A 71 -4.24 -15.50 -6.79
C GLY A 71 -3.45 -14.21 -6.54
N TYR A 72 -3.82 -13.46 -5.50
CA TYR A 72 -3.09 -12.26 -5.09
C TYR A 72 -1.68 -12.61 -4.61
N ILE A 73 -1.55 -13.56 -3.67
CA ILE A 73 -0.25 -13.94 -3.10
C ILE A 73 0.71 -14.45 -4.18
N ILE A 74 0.23 -15.27 -5.12
CA ILE A 74 1.05 -15.81 -6.21
C ILE A 74 1.64 -14.68 -7.04
N ASN A 75 0.85 -13.68 -7.42
CA ASN A 75 1.33 -12.55 -8.23
C ASN A 75 2.44 -11.75 -7.50
N LEU A 76 2.35 -11.61 -6.17
CA LEU A 76 3.41 -10.99 -5.38
C LEU A 76 4.70 -11.83 -5.37
N LEU A 77 4.58 -13.14 -5.14
CA LEU A 77 5.74 -14.04 -5.17
C LEU A 77 6.37 -14.11 -6.56
N ASP A 78 5.56 -14.08 -7.61
CA ASP A 78 6.03 -14.07 -8.99
C ASP A 78 6.77 -12.77 -9.31
N SER A 79 6.32 -11.63 -8.79
CA SER A 79 7.07 -10.36 -8.93
C SER A 79 8.51 -10.47 -8.43
N LEU A 80 8.73 -11.14 -7.29
CA LEU A 80 10.09 -11.41 -6.79
C LEU A 80 10.88 -12.38 -7.69
N ARG A 81 10.21 -13.37 -8.28
CA ARG A 81 10.87 -14.33 -9.20
C ARG A 81 11.23 -13.67 -10.52
N ASP A 82 10.41 -12.72 -10.96
CA ASP A 82 10.64 -11.93 -12.18
C ASP A 82 11.84 -11.00 -12.00
N ASP A 83 12.09 -10.51 -10.78
CA ASP A 83 13.35 -9.84 -10.39
C ASP A 83 14.55 -10.81 -10.31
N GLY A 84 14.34 -12.10 -10.58
CA GLY A 84 15.36 -13.15 -10.64
C GLY A 84 15.62 -13.87 -9.32
N PHE A 85 14.89 -13.60 -8.24
CA PHE A 85 15.10 -14.29 -6.97
C PHE A 85 14.65 -15.75 -7.03
N THR A 86 15.54 -16.65 -6.63
CA THR A 86 15.33 -18.11 -6.72
C THR A 86 14.76 -18.71 -5.43
N ARG A 87 14.87 -17.99 -4.31
CA ARG A 87 14.50 -18.44 -2.97
C ARG A 87 13.40 -17.57 -2.39
N VAL A 88 12.23 -17.65 -3.01
CA VAL A 88 11.03 -16.87 -2.63
C VAL A 88 10.06 -17.77 -1.88
N TYR A 89 9.61 -17.36 -0.68
CA TYR A 89 8.73 -18.15 0.17
C TYR A 89 7.54 -17.36 0.68
N CYS A 90 6.42 -18.04 0.89
CA CYS A 90 5.33 -17.55 1.75
C CYS A 90 5.46 -18.18 3.14
N LEU A 91 5.43 -17.39 4.21
CA LEU A 91 5.39 -17.90 5.58
C LEU A 91 3.96 -17.84 6.10
N ALA A 92 3.40 -19.01 6.40
CA ALA A 92 2.00 -19.20 6.74
C ALA A 92 1.82 -19.86 8.12
N PRO A 93 0.67 -19.65 8.79
CA PRO A 93 0.26 -20.44 9.95
C PRO A 93 0.13 -21.93 9.60
N SER A 94 0.48 -22.82 10.54
CA SER A 94 0.44 -24.28 10.34
C SER A 94 -0.91 -24.81 9.83
N GLY A 95 -2.03 -24.16 10.16
CA GLY A 95 -3.39 -24.61 9.82
C GLY A 95 -3.91 -24.30 8.41
N ILE A 96 -3.13 -23.64 7.54
CA ILE A 96 -3.56 -23.37 6.16
C ILE A 96 -3.31 -24.62 5.29
N ASP A 97 -4.10 -25.68 5.41
CA ASP A 97 -3.85 -26.96 4.72
C ASP A 97 -3.98 -26.85 3.17
N PRO A 98 -3.17 -27.55 2.35
CA PRO A 98 -3.34 -27.59 0.90
C PRO A 98 -4.46 -28.57 0.54
N GLN A 99 -5.70 -28.25 0.91
CA GLN A 99 -6.87 -28.87 0.26
C GLN A 99 -7.12 -28.26 -1.13
N SER A 100 -6.39 -27.21 -1.46
CA SER A 100 -6.44 -26.49 -2.72
C SER A 100 -5.28 -26.94 -3.60
N SER A 101 -5.58 -27.61 -4.71
CA SER A 101 -4.60 -28.00 -5.73
C SER A 101 -3.82 -26.81 -6.30
N PHE A 102 -4.32 -25.59 -6.13
CA PHE A 102 -3.73 -24.34 -6.59
C PHE A 102 -2.40 -23.97 -5.91
N ILE A 103 -2.10 -24.51 -4.71
CA ILE A 103 -0.89 -24.14 -3.95
C ILE A 103 0.09 -25.29 -3.74
N ALA A 104 -0.16 -26.47 -4.31
CA ALA A 104 0.64 -27.67 -4.08
C ALA A 104 2.12 -27.50 -4.46
N ASN A 105 2.43 -26.58 -5.37
CA ASN A 105 3.78 -26.28 -5.84
C ASN A 105 4.37 -24.98 -5.26
N LEU A 106 3.66 -24.30 -4.35
CA LEU A 106 4.17 -23.08 -3.75
C LEU A 106 5.13 -23.39 -2.60
N PRO A 107 6.29 -22.70 -2.54
CA PRO A 107 7.24 -22.82 -1.43
C PRO A 107 6.68 -22.12 -0.17
N ILE A 108 5.84 -22.84 0.58
CA ILE A 108 5.20 -22.33 1.81
C ILE A 108 5.92 -22.88 3.04
N LEU A 109 6.44 -21.97 3.87
CA LEU A 109 6.97 -22.26 5.19
C LEU A 109 5.83 -22.22 6.23
N ARG A 110 5.89 -23.08 7.24
CA ARG A 110 4.82 -23.22 8.24
C ARG A 110 5.32 -23.04 9.65
N GLN A 111 4.61 -22.24 10.42
CA GLN A 111 4.86 -22.07 11.85
C GLN A 111 3.55 -21.95 12.64
N GLY A 112 3.61 -22.30 13.93
CA GLY A 112 2.56 -21.88 14.86
C GLY A 112 2.49 -20.35 14.88
N HIS A 113 1.29 -19.79 14.88
CA HIS A 113 1.11 -18.35 14.77
C HIS A 113 0.13 -17.85 15.83
N VAL A 114 0.48 -16.75 16.48
CA VAL A 114 -0.29 -16.15 17.59
C VAL A 114 -1.72 -15.82 17.20
N SER A 115 -1.93 -15.48 15.93
CA SER A 115 -3.25 -15.15 15.42
C SER A 115 -4.24 -16.33 15.46
N MET A 116 -3.78 -17.58 15.59
CA MET A 116 -4.68 -18.73 15.77
C MET A 116 -5.32 -18.77 17.16
N ASN A 117 -4.73 -18.10 18.16
CA ASN A 117 -5.09 -18.25 19.58
C ASN A 117 -5.48 -16.93 20.25
N GLN A 118 -5.60 -15.82 19.50
CA GLN A 118 -5.87 -14.50 20.07
C GLN A 118 -7.00 -13.76 19.33
N PRO A 119 -7.74 -12.87 20.04
CA PRO A 119 -8.68 -11.94 19.42
C PRO A 119 -7.98 -11.11 18.35
N LYS A 120 -8.69 -10.79 17.26
CA LYS A 120 -8.15 -10.04 16.13
C LYS A 120 -8.41 -8.54 16.36
N PRO A 121 -7.43 -7.76 16.86
CA PRO A 121 -7.67 -6.37 17.28
C PRO A 121 -8.02 -5.44 16.10
N PHE A 122 -7.74 -5.88 14.88
CA PHE A 122 -7.92 -5.10 13.67
C PHE A 122 -9.25 -5.34 12.95
N LEU A 123 -10.05 -6.30 13.39
CA LEU A 123 -11.41 -6.44 12.87
C LEU A 123 -12.29 -5.41 13.56
N PRO A 124 -13.12 -4.66 12.81
CA PRO A 124 -14.10 -3.81 13.46
C PRO A 124 -15.06 -4.69 14.27
N PRO A 125 -15.21 -4.46 15.60
CA PRO A 125 -16.23 -5.16 16.37
C PRO A 125 -17.63 -4.71 15.94
N ASP A 126 -18.65 -5.50 16.29
CA ASP A 126 -20.05 -5.23 15.93
C ASP A 126 -20.57 -3.88 16.43
N THR A 127 -19.95 -3.32 17.48
CA THR A 127 -20.24 -1.97 17.99
C THR A 127 -19.84 -0.86 17.03
N GLU A 128 -19.00 -1.15 16.03
CA GLU A 128 -18.52 -0.18 15.03
C GLU A 128 -19.30 -0.23 13.72
N ARG A 129 -20.40 -0.98 13.61
CA ARG A 129 -21.19 -1.12 12.37
C ARG A 129 -21.65 0.20 11.77
N GLU A 130 -21.91 1.20 12.61
CA GLU A 130 -22.33 2.52 12.15
C GLU A 130 -21.17 3.40 11.68
N LYS A 131 -19.91 3.00 11.89
CA LYS A 131 -18.73 3.78 11.46
C LYS A 131 -18.41 3.58 9.99
N VAL A 132 -17.72 4.55 9.40
CA VAL A 132 -17.05 4.38 8.10
C VAL A 132 -15.82 3.49 8.29
N ILE A 133 -15.77 2.36 7.58
CA ILE A 133 -14.58 1.51 7.56
C ILE A 133 -13.57 2.11 6.59
N LEU A 134 -12.47 2.62 7.12
CA LEU A 134 -11.33 3.08 6.33
C LEU A 134 -10.53 1.86 5.90
N ILE A 135 -10.21 1.81 4.60
CA ILE A 135 -9.43 0.74 3.98
C ILE A 135 -8.20 1.42 3.37
N PRO A 136 -7.12 1.61 4.15
CA PRO A 136 -5.86 2.15 3.64
C PRO A 136 -5.11 1.13 2.79
N ILE A 137 -4.75 1.52 1.58
CA ILE A 137 -4.10 0.65 0.58
C ILE A 137 -2.88 1.38 0.05
N GLY A 138 -1.71 0.96 0.50
CA GLY A 138 -0.42 1.45 0.01
C GLY A 138 0.09 0.58 -1.14
N HIS A 139 1.41 0.51 -1.21
CA HIS A 139 2.14 -0.32 -2.15
C HIS A 139 3.58 -0.55 -1.67
N THR A 140 4.25 -1.50 -2.31
CA THR A 140 5.69 -1.77 -2.14
C THR A 140 6.31 -1.60 -3.52
N GLU A 141 6.93 -0.45 -3.77
CA GLU A 141 7.52 -0.13 -5.07
C GLU A 141 8.72 0.81 -5.03
N GLN A 142 9.49 0.77 -6.10
CA GLN A 142 10.63 1.66 -6.31
C GLN A 142 10.23 3.13 -6.12
N HIS A 143 11.06 3.94 -5.47
CA HIS A 143 10.86 5.39 -5.34
C HIS A 143 12.19 6.14 -5.54
N GLY A 144 12.81 5.96 -6.70
CA GLY A 144 14.13 6.52 -6.93
C GLY A 144 15.22 5.87 -6.05
N PHE A 145 16.40 6.46 -6.06
CA PHE A 145 17.53 5.97 -5.26
C PHE A 145 17.53 6.48 -3.81
N HIS A 146 16.64 7.42 -3.47
CA HIS A 146 16.65 8.11 -2.18
C HIS A 146 15.55 7.70 -1.21
N LEU A 147 14.49 7.01 -1.68
CA LEU A 147 13.37 6.59 -0.84
C LEU A 147 13.21 5.06 -0.79
N PRO A 148 12.71 4.52 0.34
CA PRO A 148 12.51 3.09 0.51
C PRO A 148 11.30 2.60 -0.31
N LEU A 149 11.13 1.28 -0.45
CA LEU A 149 9.97 0.74 -1.18
C LEU A 149 8.62 0.97 -0.47
N SER A 150 8.64 1.34 0.82
CA SER A 150 7.47 1.43 1.71
C SER A 150 6.75 2.78 1.71
N VAL A 151 7.15 3.74 0.86
CA VAL A 151 6.65 5.13 0.83
C VAL A 151 5.13 5.20 0.89
N ASP A 152 4.44 4.61 -0.09
CA ASP A 152 2.97 4.65 -0.21
C ASP A 152 2.27 4.10 1.03
N THR A 153 2.82 3.01 1.57
CA THR A 153 2.30 2.32 2.75
C THR A 153 2.45 3.18 4.00
N ILE A 154 3.63 3.78 4.21
CA ILE A 154 3.91 4.63 5.37
C ILE A 154 2.99 5.87 5.36
N ILE A 155 2.82 6.49 4.19
CA ILE A 155 2.03 7.72 4.05
C ILE A 155 0.54 7.42 4.32
N ILE A 156 -0.03 6.42 3.65
CA ILE A 156 -1.47 6.16 3.78
C ILE A 156 -1.86 5.62 5.15
N ASP A 157 -0.97 4.85 5.80
CA ASP A 157 -1.17 4.38 7.17
C ASP A 157 -1.17 5.55 8.18
N ALA A 158 -0.24 6.50 8.03
CA ALA A 158 -0.20 7.70 8.86
C ALA A 158 -1.47 8.55 8.70
N ILE A 159 -1.96 8.72 7.46
CA ILE A 159 -3.19 9.46 7.18
C ILE A 159 -4.41 8.73 7.76
N ALA A 160 -4.53 7.42 7.59
CA ALA A 160 -5.66 6.66 8.13
C ALA A 160 -5.70 6.67 9.65
N LYS A 161 -4.56 6.47 10.32
CA LYS A 161 -4.43 6.59 11.78
C LYS A 161 -4.77 8.00 12.26
N GLY A 162 -4.25 9.02 11.59
CA GLY A 162 -4.57 10.41 11.88
C GLY A 162 -6.05 10.73 11.70
N THR A 163 -6.69 10.17 10.68
CA THR A 163 -8.13 10.33 10.40
C THR A 163 -8.99 9.73 11.50
N VAL A 164 -8.66 8.52 11.98
CA VAL A 164 -9.37 7.90 13.10
C VAL A 164 -9.22 8.74 14.37
N LEU A 165 -8.05 9.32 14.62
CA LEU A 165 -7.78 10.12 15.81
C LEU A 165 -8.23 11.59 15.70
N TYR A 166 -8.70 12.00 14.53
CA TYR A 166 -9.04 13.39 14.26
C TYR A 166 -10.21 13.85 15.14
N LYS A 167 -9.98 14.91 15.91
CA LYS A 167 -11.01 15.57 16.72
C LYS A 167 -11.41 16.86 16.04
N SER A 168 -12.62 16.89 15.48
CA SER A 168 -13.21 18.15 15.02
C SER A 168 -13.60 19.02 16.23
N ASN A 169 -13.93 20.29 15.97
CA ASN A 169 -14.51 21.19 16.97
C ASN A 169 -15.93 20.78 17.43
N SER A 170 -16.42 19.60 17.04
CA SER A 170 -17.71 19.04 17.45
C SER A 170 -17.49 18.06 18.62
N PRO A 171 -17.70 18.49 19.88
CA PRO A 171 -17.28 17.75 21.08
C PRO A 171 -18.02 16.43 21.35
N ASP A 172 -19.06 16.08 20.59
CA ASP A 172 -19.92 14.92 20.87
C ASP A 172 -19.70 13.70 19.95
N LEU A 173 -18.81 13.78 18.95
CA LEU A 173 -18.60 12.69 18.00
C LEU A 173 -17.26 11.99 18.28
N ALA A 174 -17.33 10.93 19.07
CA ALA A 174 -16.30 9.90 19.06
C ALA A 174 -16.01 9.44 17.61
N THR A 175 -14.82 8.90 17.40
CA THR A 175 -14.28 8.48 16.09
C THR A 175 -15.34 7.88 15.18
N ARG A 176 -15.82 8.62 14.16
CA ARG A 176 -16.88 8.17 13.25
C ARG A 176 -16.41 7.18 12.19
N SER A 177 -15.18 6.71 12.34
CA SER A 177 -14.49 5.79 11.46
C SER A 177 -13.71 4.74 12.25
N PHE A 178 -13.48 3.60 11.60
CA PHE A 178 -12.61 2.53 12.08
C PHE A 178 -11.68 2.15 10.93
N SER A 179 -10.37 2.09 11.16
CA SER A 179 -9.41 1.71 10.11
C SER A 179 -9.09 0.22 10.18
N LEU A 180 -9.14 -0.45 9.03
CA LEU A 180 -8.45 -1.72 8.85
C LEU A 180 -6.92 -1.50 8.86
N PRO A 181 -6.11 -2.56 9.04
CA PRO A 181 -4.67 -2.47 8.81
C PRO A 181 -4.39 -2.02 7.38
N VAL A 182 -3.33 -1.24 7.21
CA VAL A 182 -2.84 -0.88 5.87
C VAL A 182 -2.49 -2.13 5.08
N MET A 183 -2.96 -2.19 3.83
CA MET A 183 -2.51 -3.17 2.86
C MET A 183 -1.25 -2.63 2.17
N PRO A 184 -0.08 -3.29 2.31
CA PRO A 184 1.18 -2.80 1.72
C PRO A 184 1.35 -3.17 0.24
N TYR A 185 0.30 -3.72 -0.38
CA TYR A 185 0.32 -4.25 -1.73
C TYR A 185 -0.86 -3.73 -2.55
N GLY A 186 -0.60 -3.55 -3.84
CA GLY A 186 -1.51 -2.92 -4.78
C GLY A 186 -1.20 -3.33 -6.22
N VAL A 187 -1.58 -2.48 -7.17
CA VAL A 187 -1.34 -2.73 -8.59
C VAL A 187 -0.34 -1.72 -9.13
N SER A 188 0.83 -2.22 -9.54
CA SER A 188 1.79 -1.45 -10.33
C SER A 188 1.93 -2.06 -11.72
N THR A 189 1.82 -1.21 -12.74
CA THR A 189 1.90 -1.59 -14.16
C THR A 189 3.26 -1.28 -14.78
N HIS A 190 4.21 -0.76 -14.00
CA HIS A 190 5.55 -0.38 -14.44
C HIS A 190 6.66 -1.30 -13.89
N ARG A 191 6.30 -2.40 -13.22
CA ARG A 191 7.23 -3.27 -12.48
C ARG A 191 8.44 -3.77 -13.28
N SER A 192 8.31 -3.92 -14.60
CA SER A 192 9.39 -4.46 -15.44
C SER A 192 10.60 -3.53 -15.57
N SER A 193 10.44 -2.26 -15.19
CA SER A 193 11.45 -1.22 -15.39
C SER A 193 12.48 -1.19 -14.25
N PHE A 194 12.06 -1.50 -13.02
CA PHE A 194 12.91 -1.40 -11.82
C PHE A 194 12.58 -2.50 -10.81
N ALA A 195 13.63 -3.07 -10.20
CA ALA A 195 13.49 -4.13 -9.20
C ALA A 195 12.71 -3.67 -7.95
N GLY A 196 12.20 -4.61 -7.17
CA GLY A 196 11.57 -4.31 -5.88
C GLY A 196 10.08 -3.98 -5.94
N THR A 197 9.55 -3.70 -7.13
CA THR A 197 8.14 -3.34 -7.32
C THR A 197 7.26 -4.58 -7.37
N LEU A 198 6.35 -4.71 -6.41
CA LEU A 198 5.47 -5.87 -6.28
C LEU A 198 4.10 -5.60 -6.91
N ASN A 199 3.62 -6.51 -7.75
CA ASN A 199 2.32 -6.33 -8.40
C ASN A 199 1.33 -7.42 -7.98
N ALA A 200 0.20 -7.01 -7.42
CA ALA A 200 -0.91 -7.91 -7.12
C ALA A 200 -1.64 -8.42 -8.37
N GLY A 201 -1.51 -7.73 -9.50
CA GLY A 201 -2.28 -7.96 -10.72
C GLY A 201 -3.69 -7.37 -10.62
N GLY A 202 -4.08 -6.56 -11.60
CA GLY A 202 -5.32 -5.76 -11.55
C GLY A 202 -6.59 -6.55 -11.24
N ARG A 203 -6.81 -7.68 -11.90
CA ARG A 203 -7.99 -8.53 -11.66
C ARG A 203 -7.98 -9.16 -10.27
N ALA A 204 -6.84 -9.71 -9.84
CA ALA A 204 -6.72 -10.31 -8.51
C ALA A 204 -6.87 -9.27 -7.40
N PHE A 205 -6.41 -8.03 -7.63
CA PHE A 205 -6.62 -6.91 -6.72
C PHE A 205 -8.11 -6.53 -6.61
N GLU A 206 -8.82 -6.39 -7.74
CA GLU A 206 -10.26 -6.11 -7.74
C GLU A 206 -11.07 -7.22 -7.06
N ASP A 207 -10.80 -8.49 -7.41
CA ASP A 207 -11.47 -9.66 -6.83
C ASP A 207 -11.23 -9.75 -5.32
N PHE A 208 -10.00 -9.47 -4.86
CA PHE A 208 -9.65 -9.46 -3.45
C PHE A 208 -10.46 -8.42 -2.67
N TRP A 209 -10.47 -7.17 -3.12
CA TRP A 209 -11.18 -6.11 -2.42
C TRP A 209 -12.70 -6.25 -2.49
N MET A 210 -13.23 -6.77 -3.60
CA MET A 210 -14.63 -7.14 -3.67
C MET A 210 -14.97 -8.24 -2.65
N ALA A 211 -14.13 -9.27 -2.51
CA ALA A 211 -14.36 -10.32 -1.51
C ALA A 211 -14.24 -9.80 -0.06
N VAL A 212 -13.32 -8.88 0.20
CA VAL A 212 -13.21 -8.20 1.50
C VAL A 212 -14.48 -7.41 1.82
N ILE A 213 -14.99 -6.62 0.86
CA ILE A 213 -16.24 -5.88 1.01
C ILE A 213 -17.41 -6.84 1.23
N ASP A 214 -17.51 -7.92 0.44
CA ASP A 214 -18.55 -8.94 0.58
C ASP A 214 -18.58 -9.51 2.01
N THR A 215 -17.41 -9.85 2.57
CA THR A 215 -17.29 -10.34 3.95
C THR A 215 -17.70 -9.29 4.99
N LEU A 216 -17.35 -8.01 4.80
CA LEU A 216 -17.74 -6.93 5.73
C LEU A 216 -19.24 -6.63 5.65
N VAL A 217 -19.82 -6.62 4.44
CA VAL A 217 -21.27 -6.45 4.24
C VAL A 217 -22.04 -7.59 4.89
N ALA A 218 -21.59 -8.83 4.75
CA ALA A 218 -22.19 -9.98 5.42
C ALA A 218 -22.17 -9.86 6.97
N ARG A 219 -21.22 -9.09 7.53
CA ARG A 219 -21.13 -8.78 8.96
C ARG A 219 -21.94 -7.55 9.39
N GLY A 220 -22.61 -6.87 8.46
CA GLY A 220 -23.50 -5.73 8.71
C GLY A 220 -22.84 -4.36 8.60
N PHE A 221 -21.61 -4.25 8.09
CA PHE A 221 -20.99 -2.97 7.76
C PHE A 221 -21.52 -2.47 6.41
N ASN A 222 -21.77 -1.16 6.31
CA ASN A 222 -22.41 -0.57 5.13
C ASN A 222 -21.72 0.71 4.61
N ARG A 223 -20.66 1.20 5.28
CA ARG A 223 -19.93 2.41 4.87
C ARG A 223 -18.45 2.07 4.69
N PHE A 224 -17.93 2.18 3.48
CA PHE A 224 -16.55 1.85 3.13
C PHE A 224 -15.86 3.02 2.47
N TYR A 225 -14.64 3.33 2.91
CA TYR A 225 -13.78 4.32 2.28
C TYR A 225 -12.44 3.71 1.91
N LEU A 226 -12.26 3.38 0.63
CA LEU A 226 -11.00 2.89 0.08
C LEU A 226 -10.06 4.06 -0.17
N MET A 227 -8.96 4.10 0.58
CA MET A 227 -8.00 5.19 0.57
C MET A 227 -6.71 4.73 -0.11
N SER A 228 -6.40 5.30 -1.27
CA SER A 228 -5.16 4.96 -1.99
C SER A 228 -3.97 5.77 -1.50
N GLY A 229 -2.88 5.06 -1.20
CA GLY A 229 -1.52 5.60 -1.06
C GLY A 229 -0.73 5.63 -2.36
N HIS A 230 -1.21 4.95 -3.39
CA HIS A 230 -0.46 4.67 -4.62
C HIS A 230 -1.27 5.01 -5.87
N GLY A 231 -0.67 5.71 -6.84
CA GLY A 231 -1.37 6.16 -8.06
C GLY A 231 -1.94 5.02 -8.91
N GLY A 232 -1.20 3.91 -9.04
CA GLY A 232 -1.59 2.77 -9.88
C GLY A 232 -2.84 2.02 -9.37
N ASN A 233 -3.21 2.17 -8.10
CA ASN A 233 -4.43 1.56 -7.55
C ASN A 233 -5.71 2.27 -8.03
N THR A 234 -5.64 3.55 -8.37
CA THR A 234 -6.83 4.42 -8.39
C THR A 234 -7.89 4.01 -9.39
N SER A 235 -7.51 3.61 -10.59
CA SER A 235 -8.46 3.14 -11.61
C SER A 235 -9.18 1.85 -11.18
N PHE A 236 -8.48 0.93 -10.51
CA PHE A 236 -9.03 -0.31 -9.98
C PHE A 236 -9.96 -0.05 -8.78
N LEU A 237 -9.61 0.90 -7.90
CA LEU A 237 -10.49 1.29 -6.78
C LEU A 237 -11.80 1.91 -7.26
N ILE A 238 -11.79 2.68 -8.34
CA ILE A 238 -13.00 3.21 -8.98
C ILE A 238 -13.90 2.05 -9.48
N ASN A 239 -13.30 1.02 -10.09
CA ASN A 239 -14.04 -0.17 -10.50
C ASN A 239 -14.64 -0.90 -9.31
N ILE A 240 -13.87 -1.13 -8.25
CA ILE A 240 -14.33 -1.75 -7.00
C ILE A 240 -15.53 -0.99 -6.42
N VAL A 241 -15.47 0.35 -6.34
CA VAL A 241 -16.59 1.18 -5.85
C VAL A 241 -17.86 0.95 -6.67
N LYS A 242 -17.74 0.93 -8.01
CA LYS A 242 -18.89 0.69 -8.91
C LYS A 242 -19.47 -0.71 -8.73
N TYR A 243 -18.63 -1.74 -8.75
CA TYR A 243 -19.07 -3.13 -8.59
C TYR A 243 -19.65 -3.40 -7.20
N ALA A 244 -19.08 -2.81 -6.14
CA ALA A 244 -19.60 -2.92 -4.79
C ALA A 244 -21.00 -2.29 -4.67
N GLY A 245 -21.20 -1.10 -5.24
CA GLY A 245 -22.51 -0.44 -5.27
C GLY A 245 -23.56 -1.19 -6.10
N GLU A 246 -23.16 -1.78 -7.23
CA GLU A 246 -24.03 -2.64 -8.04
C GLU A 246 -24.44 -3.91 -7.29
N ARG A 247 -23.46 -4.59 -6.67
CA ARG A 247 -23.68 -5.85 -5.95
C ARG A 247 -24.47 -5.67 -4.66
N HIS A 248 -24.23 -4.58 -3.93
CA HIS A 248 -24.79 -4.30 -2.62
C HIS A 248 -25.54 -2.97 -2.59
N ARG A 249 -26.82 -2.99 -2.99
CA ARG A 249 -27.64 -1.77 -3.15
C ARG A 249 -27.85 -0.90 -1.90
N ARG A 250 -27.41 -1.34 -0.71
CA ARG A 250 -27.63 -0.67 0.58
C ARG A 250 -26.32 -0.26 1.28
N ILE A 251 -25.23 -0.17 0.55
CA ILE A 251 -23.95 0.33 1.08
C ILE A 251 -23.63 1.70 0.50
N PHE A 252 -22.76 2.43 1.18
CA PHE A 252 -22.00 3.53 0.65
C PHE A 252 -20.54 3.08 0.52
N CYS A 253 -20.06 2.98 -0.71
CA CYS A 253 -18.68 2.63 -1.01
C CYS A 253 -18.04 3.80 -1.75
N ALA A 254 -16.93 4.32 -1.24
CA ALA A 254 -16.27 5.50 -1.77
C ALA A 254 -14.77 5.30 -1.92
N THR A 255 -14.19 6.07 -2.83
CA THR A 255 -12.75 6.28 -2.93
C THR A 255 -12.50 7.73 -3.35
N THR A 256 -11.25 8.16 -3.25
CA THR A 256 -10.77 9.44 -3.77
C THR A 256 -9.59 9.13 -4.70
N TRP A 257 -9.22 10.06 -5.57
CA TRP A 257 -8.14 9.79 -6.53
C TRP A 257 -6.84 9.40 -5.80
N LEU A 258 -6.36 10.27 -4.89
CA LEU A 258 -5.18 10.03 -4.04
C LEU A 258 -5.31 10.72 -2.67
N HIS A 259 -4.39 10.44 -1.76
CA HIS A 259 -4.48 10.85 -0.36
C HIS A 259 -4.49 12.38 -0.12
N THR A 260 -4.06 13.20 -1.09
CA THR A 260 -4.07 14.67 -1.02
C THR A 260 -4.82 15.34 -2.17
N SER A 261 -5.64 14.59 -2.92
CA SER A 261 -6.31 15.10 -4.14
C SER A 261 -7.64 15.83 -3.91
N GLY A 262 -8.12 15.97 -2.66
CA GLY A 262 -9.35 16.72 -2.39
C GLY A 262 -9.09 18.22 -2.22
N SER A 263 -10.12 18.97 -1.84
CA SER A 263 -10.07 20.43 -1.80
C SER A 263 -9.07 21.01 -0.79
N ILE A 264 -8.83 20.33 0.34
CA ILE A 264 -7.92 20.83 1.38
C ILE A 264 -6.47 20.46 1.02
N GLY A 265 -6.25 19.21 0.60
CA GLY A 265 -4.94 18.73 0.15
C GLY A 265 -4.45 19.49 -1.08
N ALA A 266 -5.31 19.74 -2.06
CA ALA A 266 -4.96 20.49 -3.26
C ALA A 266 -4.54 21.93 -2.97
N GLU A 267 -5.27 22.65 -2.12
CA GLU A 267 -4.90 24.01 -1.73
C GLU A 267 -3.60 24.03 -0.91
N ALA A 268 -3.37 23.03 -0.06
CA ALA A 268 -2.11 22.90 0.67
C ALA A 268 -0.92 22.61 -0.28
N ILE A 269 -1.09 21.74 -1.28
CA ILE A 269 -0.06 21.48 -2.31
C ILE A 269 0.23 22.78 -3.07
N LYS A 270 -0.79 23.45 -3.60
CA LYS A 270 -0.62 24.72 -4.31
C LYS A 270 0.10 25.80 -3.49
N LYS A 271 -0.16 25.85 -2.18
CA LYS A 271 0.44 26.85 -1.28
C LYS A 271 1.90 26.58 -0.97
N TYR A 272 2.30 25.33 -0.77
CA TYR A 272 3.62 24.96 -0.23
C TYR A 272 4.58 24.34 -1.24
N ARG A 273 4.08 23.92 -2.40
CA ARG A 273 4.88 23.40 -3.52
C ARG A 273 5.92 24.43 -3.96
N THR A 274 7.11 23.94 -4.27
CA THR A 274 8.20 24.77 -4.82
C THR A 274 8.78 24.22 -6.11
N SER A 275 8.56 22.95 -6.43
CA SER A 275 8.86 22.36 -7.72
C SER A 275 7.90 22.87 -8.80
N LYS A 276 8.34 22.85 -10.06
CA LYS A 276 7.46 23.08 -11.21
C LYS A 276 6.56 21.88 -11.46
N ILE A 277 5.55 22.05 -12.31
CA ILE A 277 4.74 20.96 -12.87
C ILE A 277 5.67 19.81 -13.33
N GLY A 278 5.31 18.58 -12.98
CA GLY A 278 6.16 17.39 -13.14
C GLY A 278 7.01 17.03 -11.91
N GLY A 279 7.12 17.94 -10.93
CA GLY A 279 7.94 17.73 -9.73
C GLY A 279 7.34 16.84 -8.63
N MET A 280 6.07 16.44 -8.73
CA MET A 280 5.37 15.62 -7.71
C MET A 280 4.72 14.36 -8.29
N GLY A 281 5.17 13.85 -9.44
CA GLY A 281 4.59 12.65 -10.05
C GLY A 281 4.86 11.38 -9.23
N HIS A 282 6.13 11.05 -9.03
CA HIS A 282 6.62 9.86 -8.33
C HIS A 282 8.03 10.08 -7.76
N ALA A 283 8.28 9.64 -6.53
CA ALA A 283 9.48 9.95 -5.74
C ALA A 283 9.82 11.46 -5.70
N GLY A 284 8.78 12.30 -5.88
CA GLY A 284 8.92 13.73 -6.07
C GLY A 284 8.93 14.53 -4.77
N GLU A 285 8.72 15.84 -4.88
CA GLU A 285 8.73 16.77 -3.73
C GLU A 285 7.74 16.33 -2.64
N LEU A 286 6.54 15.87 -3.03
CA LEU A 286 5.46 15.52 -2.11
C LEU A 286 5.79 14.31 -1.23
N GLU A 287 6.07 13.16 -1.85
CA GLU A 287 6.37 11.90 -1.16
C GLU A 287 7.65 11.99 -0.35
N THR A 288 8.70 12.59 -0.93
CA THR A 288 9.96 12.80 -0.23
C THR A 288 9.75 13.67 1.02
N SER A 289 8.90 14.70 0.94
CA SER A 289 8.55 15.53 2.09
C SER A 289 7.82 14.76 3.18
N PHE A 290 6.82 13.94 2.81
CA PHE A 290 6.14 13.07 3.76
C PHE A 290 7.13 12.15 4.48
N MET A 291 8.03 11.52 3.72
CA MET A 291 9.01 10.59 4.28
C MET A 291 10.03 11.28 5.18
N LEU A 292 10.51 12.47 4.82
CA LEU A 292 11.36 13.29 5.69
C LEU A 292 10.67 13.66 7.02
N HIS A 293 9.34 13.75 7.04
CA HIS A 293 8.59 14.00 8.26
C HIS A 293 8.34 12.71 9.08
N LEU A 294 7.96 11.62 8.41
CA LEU A 294 7.47 10.39 9.04
C LEU A 294 8.60 9.41 9.39
N ARG A 295 9.56 9.22 8.47
CA ARG A 295 10.67 8.27 8.54
C ARG A 295 11.93 8.85 7.89
N PRO A 296 12.48 9.96 8.42
CA PRO A 296 13.71 10.56 7.88
C PRO A 296 14.90 9.60 7.91
N ASP A 297 14.87 8.61 8.80
CA ASP A 297 15.88 7.55 8.92
C ASP A 297 15.98 6.65 7.67
N LEU A 298 14.93 6.58 6.86
CA LEU A 298 14.91 5.82 5.60
C LEU A 298 15.26 6.66 4.37
N CYS A 299 15.43 7.98 4.52
CA CYS A 299 15.64 8.89 3.38
C CYS A 299 17.14 9.09 3.12
N LYS A 300 17.62 8.66 1.95
CA LYS A 300 19.02 8.85 1.49
C LYS A 300 19.11 10.09 0.61
N MET A 301 18.88 11.26 1.21
CA MET A 301 18.77 12.53 0.45
C MET A 301 20.02 12.87 -0.36
N GLU A 302 21.19 12.33 -0.01
CA GLU A 302 22.42 12.44 -0.80
C GLU A 302 22.35 11.71 -2.16
N LYS A 303 21.40 10.78 -2.33
CA LYS A 303 21.15 10.05 -3.58
C LYS A 303 19.99 10.63 -4.41
N VAL A 304 19.36 11.73 -3.97
CA VAL A 304 18.21 12.30 -4.68
C VAL A 304 18.61 12.78 -6.08
N VAL A 305 17.79 12.45 -7.07
CA VAL A 305 17.95 12.91 -8.46
C VAL A 305 16.59 13.41 -8.93
N ASP A 306 16.54 14.64 -9.42
CA ASP A 306 15.32 15.19 -10.00
C ASP A 306 15.26 14.80 -11.48
N GLU A 307 14.22 14.06 -11.87
CA GLU A 307 13.92 13.71 -13.25
C GLU A 307 12.54 14.28 -13.57
N THR A 308 12.48 15.37 -14.35
CA THR A 308 11.23 16.09 -14.69
C THR A 308 11.08 16.37 -16.19
N ASP A 309 12.04 15.92 -17.01
CA ASP A 309 12.10 16.19 -18.45
C ASP A 309 11.15 15.31 -19.29
N PHE A 310 10.38 14.42 -18.65
CA PHE A 310 9.35 13.58 -19.29
C PHE A 310 8.10 14.37 -19.76
N VAL A 311 7.95 15.62 -19.30
CA VAL A 311 6.87 16.51 -19.73
C VAL A 311 7.10 16.96 -21.17
N SER A 312 6.33 16.39 -22.10
CA SER A 312 6.51 16.68 -23.54
C SER A 312 5.38 17.52 -24.13
N THR A 313 4.19 17.58 -23.51
CA THR A 313 3.06 18.39 -24.01
C THR A 313 2.16 18.91 -22.89
N PRO A 314 1.30 19.93 -23.14
CA PRO A 314 0.35 20.44 -22.13
C PRO A 314 -0.66 19.40 -21.63
N ASP A 315 -0.95 18.36 -22.42
CA ASP A 315 -1.95 17.33 -22.10
C ASP A 315 -1.32 15.99 -21.68
N TYR A 316 0.01 15.85 -21.74
CA TYR A 316 0.72 14.63 -21.37
C TYR A 316 1.89 14.95 -20.45
N TYR A 317 1.62 14.75 -19.17
CA TYR A 317 2.58 14.87 -18.08
C TYR A 317 2.05 14.16 -16.83
N MET A 318 2.97 13.74 -15.96
CA MET A 318 2.67 13.13 -14.67
C MET A 318 2.91 14.16 -13.55
N ASP A 319 1.91 14.36 -12.72
CA ASP A 319 1.96 15.18 -11.51
C ASP A 319 0.89 14.69 -10.54
N TRP A 320 0.93 15.12 -9.28
CA TRP A 320 0.08 14.53 -8.24
C TRP A 320 -1.43 14.76 -8.45
N ILE A 321 -1.84 16.02 -8.61
CA ILE A 321 -3.26 16.44 -8.75
C ILE A 321 -3.55 16.98 -10.14
N GLU A 322 -2.54 17.58 -10.76
CA GLU A 322 -2.65 18.25 -12.04
C GLU A 322 -2.04 17.34 -13.09
N GLY A 323 -2.60 16.17 -13.38
CA GLY A 323 -2.11 15.37 -14.52
C GLY A 323 -2.55 15.97 -15.87
N GLY A 324 -1.95 15.50 -16.95
CA GLY A 324 -2.45 15.79 -18.30
C GLY A 324 -3.85 15.20 -18.57
N SER A 325 -4.55 15.73 -19.59
CA SER A 325 -5.85 15.20 -20.01
C SER A 325 -5.74 13.83 -20.71
N LEU A 326 -4.54 13.49 -21.19
CA LEU A 326 -4.22 12.19 -21.78
C LEU A 326 -3.75 11.21 -20.70
N VAL A 327 -4.41 10.06 -20.64
CA VAL A 327 -4.02 8.94 -19.79
C VAL A 327 -3.18 7.96 -20.61
N ALA A 328 -1.95 7.72 -20.17
CA ALA A 328 -1.02 6.79 -20.81
C ALA A 328 -0.16 6.08 -19.75
N ASN A 329 0.43 4.96 -20.17
CA ASN A 329 1.31 4.13 -19.34
C ASN A 329 2.50 3.67 -20.20
N PRO A 330 3.47 4.55 -20.48
CA PRO A 330 4.70 4.17 -21.19
C PRO A 330 5.55 3.23 -20.30
N PRO A 331 6.54 2.53 -20.88
CA PRO A 331 7.65 1.97 -20.11
C PRO A 331 8.34 3.09 -19.32
N TRP A 332 8.58 2.88 -18.03
CA TRP A 332 9.14 3.95 -17.18
C TRP A 332 10.64 4.18 -17.40
N ASP A 333 11.32 3.16 -17.94
CA ASP A 333 12.72 3.20 -18.35
C ASP A 333 12.94 4.01 -19.65
N ASP A 334 11.89 4.36 -20.38
CA ASP A 334 11.96 5.31 -21.50
C ASP A 334 12.12 6.77 -21.00
N ASP A 335 11.53 7.09 -19.85
CA ASP A 335 11.43 8.47 -19.33
C ASP A 335 12.40 8.77 -18.18
N THR A 336 12.81 7.74 -17.42
CA THR A 336 13.59 7.91 -16.18
C THR A 336 14.69 6.87 -16.06
N LYS A 337 15.84 7.26 -15.50
CA LYS A 337 16.94 6.32 -15.20
C LYS A 337 16.91 5.85 -13.76
N THR A 338 16.37 6.67 -12.88
CA THR A 338 16.32 6.41 -11.45
C THR A 338 14.98 5.81 -11.03
N GLY A 339 13.96 5.87 -11.88
CA GLY A 339 12.58 5.55 -11.53
C GLY A 339 11.81 6.71 -10.91
N ALA A 340 12.45 7.85 -10.62
CA ALA A 340 11.75 9.05 -10.16
C ALA A 340 11.05 9.77 -11.33
N TYR A 341 9.78 10.12 -11.15
CA TYR A 341 9.06 11.09 -11.98
C TYR A 341 8.78 12.35 -11.14
N GLY A 342 9.83 13.06 -10.74
CA GLY A 342 9.66 14.12 -9.75
C GLY A 342 10.93 14.84 -9.36
N ALA A 343 10.74 15.84 -8.48
CA ALA A 343 11.80 16.70 -7.97
C ALA A 343 11.92 16.56 -6.44
N GLY A 344 12.45 15.42 -5.99
CA GLY A 344 12.65 15.13 -4.57
C GLY A 344 13.57 16.12 -3.86
N SER A 345 14.48 16.80 -4.58
CA SER A 345 15.43 17.77 -3.99
C SER A 345 14.74 18.98 -3.33
N HIS A 346 13.49 19.27 -3.71
CA HIS A 346 12.68 20.35 -3.16
C HIS A 346 12.04 20.02 -1.81
N ALA A 347 12.11 18.76 -1.39
CA ALA A 347 11.41 18.29 -0.22
C ALA A 347 11.97 18.82 1.10
N THR A 348 11.07 19.07 2.05
CA THR A 348 11.40 19.34 3.45
C THR A 348 10.45 18.62 4.38
N ALA A 349 10.91 18.29 5.59
CA ALA A 349 10.07 17.69 6.63
C ALA A 349 8.89 18.60 7.03
N GLU A 350 9.08 19.93 7.01
CA GLU A 350 8.02 20.89 7.32
C GLU A 350 6.87 20.81 6.31
N LYS A 351 7.17 20.72 5.02
CA LYS A 351 6.13 20.50 3.99
C LYS A 351 5.41 19.18 4.21
N GLY A 352 6.15 18.12 4.56
CA GLY A 352 5.57 16.81 4.88
C GLY A 352 4.56 16.86 6.02
N LYS A 353 4.89 17.58 7.09
CA LYS A 353 3.98 17.83 8.20
C LYS A 353 2.71 18.57 7.75
N LEU A 354 2.87 19.68 7.03
CA LEU A 354 1.76 20.52 6.58
C LEU A 354 0.81 19.78 5.64
N TRP A 355 1.35 18.98 4.71
CA TRP A 355 0.54 18.15 3.81
C TRP A 355 -0.12 16.97 4.53
N LEU A 356 0.53 16.39 5.53
CA LEU A 356 -0.06 15.34 6.37
C LEU A 356 -1.26 15.85 7.17
N GLU A 357 -1.12 17.01 7.83
CA GLU A 357 -2.22 17.65 8.56
C GLU A 357 -3.40 17.96 7.64
N ALA A 358 -3.12 18.50 6.43
CA ALA A 358 -4.13 18.77 5.42
C ALA A 358 -4.84 17.49 4.94
N ALA A 359 -4.09 16.43 4.65
CA ALA A 359 -4.64 15.15 4.22
C ALA A 359 -5.52 14.50 5.29
N ILE A 360 -5.07 14.49 6.55
CA ILE A 360 -5.84 13.98 7.69
C ILE A 360 -7.15 14.74 7.85
N GLN A 361 -7.11 16.09 7.83
CA GLN A 361 -8.33 16.90 7.90
C GLN A 361 -9.28 16.55 6.77
N GLU A 362 -8.77 16.44 5.54
CA GLU A 362 -9.58 16.16 4.39
C GLU A 362 -10.29 14.81 4.49
N LYS A 363 -9.57 13.76 4.89
CA LYS A 363 -10.15 12.42 5.01
C LYS A 363 -11.16 12.35 6.16
N ALA A 364 -10.92 13.07 7.26
CA ALA A 364 -11.92 13.21 8.32
C ALA A 364 -13.20 13.93 7.82
N ASN A 365 -13.05 14.97 7.00
CA ASN A 365 -14.20 15.65 6.41
C ASN A 365 -14.96 14.74 5.42
N HIS A 366 -14.25 13.93 4.62
CA HIS A 366 -14.89 12.93 3.77
C HIS A 366 -15.69 11.90 4.59
N VAL A 367 -15.18 11.47 5.75
CA VAL A 367 -15.94 10.60 6.67
C VAL A 367 -17.26 11.24 7.06
N GLU A 368 -17.26 12.53 7.43
CA GLU A 368 -18.52 13.24 7.76
C GLU A 368 -19.46 13.34 6.56
N GLN A 369 -18.94 13.61 5.35
CA GLN A 369 -19.74 13.64 4.13
C GLN A 369 -20.36 12.27 3.81
N ILE A 370 -19.62 11.16 3.99
CA ILE A 370 -20.15 9.81 3.82
C ILE A 370 -21.32 9.56 4.79
N HIS A 371 -21.18 10.00 6.04
CA HIS A 371 -22.24 9.93 7.04
C HIS A 371 -23.45 10.80 6.71
N GLU A 372 -23.24 11.96 6.11
CA GLU A 372 -24.34 12.85 5.69
C GLU A 372 -25.13 12.25 4.52
N GLN A 373 -24.46 11.52 3.62
CA GLN A 373 -25.06 10.98 2.41
C GLN A 373 -25.64 9.55 2.57
N HIS A 374 -25.25 8.77 3.60
CA HIS A 374 -25.71 7.40 3.84
C HIS A 374 -26.52 7.22 5.12
#